data_AF-A0A2P6PMZ2-F1
#
_entry.id   AF-A0A2P6PMZ2-F1
#
_cell.length_a   1.000
_cell.length_b   1.000
_cell.length_c   1.000
_cell.angle_alpha   90.00
_cell.angle_beta   90.00
_cell.angle_gamma   90.00
#
_symmetry.space_group_name_H-M   'P 1'
#
loop_
_entity.id
_entity.type
_entity.pdbx_description
1 polymer ?
#
loop_
_entity_poly.entity_id
_entity_poly.type
_entity_poly.pdbx_seq_one_letter_code
_entity_poly.pdbx_strand_id
1 'polypeptide(L)'
;MLSFRQKTLGQHTHCCKCDLVQGQFCGDCLYMRYGENVIEASKNPDWVCPVCRGICNCSLCSKEKGWEPTGNLYRKLNAWYLLALLSIPIFLFEKREKIMHYKFTTHTATHIHTNGKEKPSQYSTWGTNG
;
A
#
# COMPACT_ATOMS: atom_id res chain seq x y z
N MET A 1 -2.64 1.08 -23.74
CA MET A 1 -3.97 0.93 -23.11
C MET A 1 -4.59 2.30 -22.94
N LEU A 2 -5.51 2.67 -23.83
CA LEU A 2 -6.35 3.85 -23.65
C LEU A 2 -7.32 3.54 -22.50
N SER A 3 -7.28 4.31 -21.43
CA SER A 3 -8.29 4.24 -20.37
C SER A 3 -9.62 4.65 -20.97
N PHE A 4 -10.48 3.68 -21.27
CA PHE A 4 -11.86 3.96 -21.60
C PHE A 4 -12.52 4.49 -20.32
N ARG A 5 -12.81 5.79 -20.29
CA ARG A 5 -13.70 6.36 -19.28
C ARG A 5 -15.06 5.71 -19.50
N GLN A 6 -15.37 4.66 -18.76
CA GLN A 6 -16.72 4.07 -18.75
C GLN A 6 -17.69 5.17 -18.32
N LYS A 7 -18.45 5.69 -19.27
CA LYS A 7 -19.57 6.58 -18.99
C LYS A 7 -20.71 5.69 -18.53
N THR A 8 -20.92 5.60 -17.22
CA THR A 8 -22.17 5.05 -16.71
C THR A 8 -23.30 6.00 -17.09
N LEU A 9 -24.39 5.48 -17.65
CA LEU A 9 -25.64 6.22 -17.96
C LEU A 9 -26.40 6.67 -16.68
N GLY A 10 -25.67 6.86 -15.57
CA GLY A 10 -26.23 7.18 -14.26
C GLY A 10 -26.47 8.68 -14.08
N GLN A 11 -27.21 9.03 -13.04
CA GLN A 11 -27.32 10.41 -12.57
C GLN A 11 -25.95 10.95 -12.17
N HIS A 12 -25.73 12.23 -12.50
CA HIS A 12 -24.53 12.97 -12.17
C HIS A 12 -24.87 14.12 -11.22
N THR A 13 -23.92 14.48 -10.36
CA THR A 13 -24.04 15.66 -9.50
C THR A 13 -23.79 16.97 -10.24
N HIS A 14 -24.32 18.06 -9.69
CA HIS A 14 -24.09 19.43 -10.17
C HIS A 14 -23.55 20.28 -9.01
N CYS A 15 -22.46 21.00 -9.23
CA CYS A 15 -21.83 21.83 -8.20
C CYS A 15 -22.41 23.25 -8.21
N CYS A 16 -22.65 23.82 -7.04
CA CYS A 16 -23.13 25.20 -6.93
C CYS A 16 -22.04 26.27 -7.20
N LYS A 17 -20.76 25.88 -7.27
CA LYS A 17 -19.62 26.79 -7.48
C LYS A 17 -18.97 26.68 -8.87
N CYS A 18 -19.25 25.63 -9.63
CA CYS A 18 -18.60 25.41 -10.93
C CYS A 18 -19.41 24.51 -11.86
N ASP A 19 -19.20 24.66 -13.17
CA ASP A 19 -19.71 23.77 -14.22
C ASP A 19 -18.61 22.88 -14.85
N LEU A 20 -17.53 22.65 -14.11
CA LEU A 20 -16.42 21.83 -14.58
C LEU A 20 -16.81 20.35 -14.67
N VAL A 21 -16.46 19.68 -15.76
CA VAL A 21 -16.67 18.22 -15.93
C VAL A 21 -15.97 17.41 -14.84
N GLN A 22 -14.84 17.91 -14.32
CA GLN A 22 -14.11 17.31 -13.19
C GLN A 22 -14.90 17.38 -11.87
N GLY A 23 -15.85 18.31 -11.76
CA GLY A 23 -16.75 18.47 -10.62
C GLY A 23 -18.01 17.61 -10.70
N GLN A 24 -18.26 16.94 -11.83
CA GLN A 24 -19.41 16.08 -12.06
C GLN A 24 -19.06 14.63 -11.76
N PHE A 25 -19.75 14.05 -10.78
CA PHE A 25 -19.54 12.66 -10.35
C PHE A 25 -20.80 11.84 -10.59
N CYS A 26 -20.64 10.61 -11.11
CA CYS A 26 -21.70 9.63 -11.07
C CYS A 26 -21.86 9.06 -9.66
N GLY A 27 -22.99 8.40 -9.39
CA GLY A 27 -23.29 7.78 -8.09
C GLY A 27 -22.18 6.93 -7.52
N ASP A 28 -21.71 5.93 -8.27
CA ASP A 28 -20.68 5.00 -7.79
C ASP A 28 -19.36 5.72 -7.48
N CYS A 29 -18.95 6.67 -8.33
CA CYS A 29 -17.70 7.40 -8.12
C CYS A 29 -17.77 8.31 -6.90
N LEU A 30 -18.90 8.97 -6.69
CA LEU A 30 -19.11 9.84 -5.55
C LEU A 30 -19.12 9.03 -4.25
N TYR A 31 -19.86 7.91 -4.23
CA TYR A 31 -19.96 7.04 -3.08
C TYR A 31 -18.63 6.37 -2.75
N MET A 32 -18.00 5.71 -3.73
CA MET A 32 -16.78 4.93 -3.50
C MET A 32 -15.56 5.80 -3.13
N ARG A 33 -15.51 7.06 -3.60
CA ARG A 33 -14.36 7.94 -3.34
C ARG A 33 -14.56 8.89 -2.17
N TYR A 34 -15.79 9.32 -1.93
CA TYR A 34 -16.09 10.39 -0.97
C TYR A 34 -17.18 10.02 0.03
N GLY A 35 -17.84 8.87 -0.12
CA GLY A 35 -18.89 8.40 0.80
C GLY A 35 -20.19 9.19 0.70
N GLU A 36 -20.42 9.91 -0.39
CA GLU A 36 -21.59 10.77 -0.58
C GLU A 36 -22.63 10.13 -1.53
N ASN A 37 -23.91 10.35 -1.25
CA ASN A 37 -25.01 9.85 -2.09
C ASN A 37 -25.37 10.84 -3.21
N VAL A 38 -25.44 10.38 -4.45
CA VAL A 38 -25.75 11.24 -5.62
C VAL A 38 -27.14 11.86 -5.58
N ILE A 39 -28.13 11.17 -5.04
CA ILE A 39 -29.50 11.69 -4.94
C ILE A 39 -29.56 12.85 -3.95
N GLU A 40 -28.88 12.72 -2.81
CA GLU A 40 -28.81 13.77 -1.78
C GLU A 40 -28.01 14.96 -2.28
N ALA A 41 -26.85 14.71 -2.90
CA ALA A 41 -26.01 15.75 -3.49
C ALA A 41 -26.76 16.52 -4.59
N SER A 42 -27.46 15.84 -5.50
CA SER A 42 -28.19 16.50 -6.59
C SER A 42 -29.46 17.23 -6.15
N LYS A 43 -30.05 16.87 -5.00
CA LYS A 43 -31.19 17.59 -4.42
C LYS A 43 -30.77 18.83 -3.62
N ASN A 44 -29.52 18.89 -3.17
CA ASN A 44 -29.01 19.99 -2.37
C ASN A 44 -28.47 21.11 -3.28
N PRO A 45 -29.14 22.28 -3.37
CA PRO A 45 -28.69 23.39 -4.20
C PRO A 45 -27.36 24.00 -3.72
N ASP A 46 -27.00 23.79 -2.46
CA ASP A 46 -25.75 24.29 -1.86
C ASP A 46 -24.61 23.27 -1.94
N TRP A 47 -24.81 22.13 -2.63
CA TRP A 47 -23.78 21.10 -2.72
C TRP A 47 -22.55 21.59 -3.51
N VAL A 48 -21.38 21.49 -2.88
CA VAL A 48 -20.09 21.84 -3.47
C VAL A 48 -19.34 20.58 -3.84
N CYS A 49 -18.80 20.49 -5.05
CA CYS A 49 -18.08 19.28 -5.47
C CYS A 49 -16.73 19.10 -4.73
N PRO A 50 -16.21 17.87 -4.67
CA PRO A 50 -14.89 17.56 -4.10
C PRO A 50 -13.72 18.38 -4.68
N VAL A 51 -13.81 18.81 -5.94
CA VAL A 51 -12.80 19.68 -6.57
C VAL A 51 -12.82 21.06 -5.94
N CYS A 52 -13.98 21.72 -5.88
CA CYS A 52 -14.13 23.05 -5.25
C CYS A 52 -13.90 23.03 -3.74
N ARG A 53 -14.10 21.88 -3.08
CA ARG A 53 -13.71 21.66 -1.67
C ARG A 53 -12.21 21.41 -1.47
N GLY A 54 -11.44 21.22 -2.54
CA GLY A 54 -10.02 20.95 -2.47
C GLY A 54 -9.66 19.53 -2.02
N ILE A 55 -10.62 18.61 -1.90
CA ILE A 55 -10.39 17.23 -1.42
C ILE A 55 -10.23 16.22 -2.56
N CYS A 56 -10.42 16.63 -3.82
CA CYS A 56 -10.24 15.74 -4.97
C CYS A 56 -8.80 15.23 -5.09
N ASN A 57 -8.67 13.92 -5.39
CA ASN A 57 -7.42 13.19 -5.54
C ASN A 57 -7.12 12.74 -6.99
N CYS A 58 -7.83 13.28 -7.98
CA CYS A 58 -7.58 12.94 -9.37
C CYS A 58 -6.18 13.43 -9.80
N SER A 59 -5.58 12.79 -10.81
CA SER A 59 -4.23 13.11 -11.27
C SER A 59 -4.05 14.58 -11.69
N LEU A 60 -5.10 15.22 -12.19
CA LEU A 60 -5.09 16.63 -12.57
C LEU A 60 -5.00 17.54 -11.33
N CYS A 61 -5.92 17.36 -10.36
CA CYS A 61 -5.92 18.13 -9.12
C CYS A 61 -4.67 17.87 -8.27
N SER A 62 -4.14 16.64 -8.26
CA SER A 62 -2.87 16.35 -7.58
C SER A 62 -1.70 17.12 -8.20
N LYS A 63 -1.62 17.22 -9.53
CA LYS A 63 -0.59 18.01 -10.22
C LYS A 63 -0.72 19.50 -9.94
N GLU A 64 -1.94 20.05 -9.98
CA GLU A 64 -2.19 21.46 -9.64
C GLU A 64 -1.74 21.80 -8.22
N LYS A 65 -1.93 20.86 -7.28
CA LYS A 65 -1.46 21.00 -5.90
C LYS A 65 0.05 20.74 -5.73
N GLY A 66 0.77 20.34 -6.78
CA GLY A 66 2.21 20.03 -6.75
C GLY A 66 2.59 18.62 -6.26
N TRP A 67 1.63 17.69 -6.18
CA TRP A 67 1.86 16.31 -5.70
C TRP A 67 2.07 15.35 -6.88
N GLU A 68 2.97 14.36 -6.72
CA GLU A 68 3.06 13.26 -7.68
C GLU A 68 1.74 12.45 -7.68
N PRO A 69 1.10 12.22 -8.85
CA PRO A 69 -0.09 11.38 -8.93
C PRO A 69 0.20 9.96 -8.44
N THR A 70 -0.67 9.44 -7.57
CA THR A 70 -0.51 8.11 -6.95
C THR A 70 -0.30 6.98 -7.97
N GLY A 71 -0.88 7.08 -9.16
CA GLY A 71 -0.70 6.08 -10.22
C GLY A 71 0.75 5.94 -10.72
N ASN A 72 1.54 7.01 -10.70
CA ASN A 72 2.96 6.94 -11.05
C ASN A 72 3.78 6.33 -9.91
N LEU A 73 3.44 6.63 -8.66
CA LEU A 73 4.07 6.05 -7.49
C LEU A 73 3.92 4.52 -7.47
N TYR A 74 2.71 4.01 -7.73
CA TYR A 74 2.45 2.57 -7.77
C TYR A 74 3.30 1.86 -8.85
N ARG A 75 3.44 2.46 -10.04
CA ARG A 75 4.26 1.89 -11.12
C ARG A 75 5.75 1.86 -10.74
N LYS A 76 6.26 2.93 -10.12
CA LYS A 76 7.64 2.97 -9.63
C LYS A 76 7.84 1.86 -8.59
N LEU A 77 6.98 1.80 -7.56
CA LEU A 77 7.08 0.80 -6.48
C LEU A 77 7.05 -0.65 -7.00
N ASN A 78 6.17 -0.97 -7.95
CA ASN A 78 6.11 -2.31 -8.54
C ASN A 78 7.38 -2.67 -9.31
N ALA A 79 7.98 -1.72 -10.02
CA ALA A 79 9.26 -1.96 -10.71
C ALA A 79 10.38 -2.26 -9.70
N TRP A 80 10.50 -1.46 -8.64
CA TRP A 80 11.50 -1.68 -7.58
C TRP A 80 11.28 -3.00 -6.84
N TYR A 81 10.03 -3.33 -6.51
CA TYR A 81 9.68 -4.57 -5.84
C TYR A 81 10.00 -5.81 -6.70
N LEU A 82 9.68 -5.79 -8.00
CA LEU A 82 10.01 -6.88 -8.92
C LEU A 82 11.52 -7.04 -9.11
N LEU A 83 12.28 -5.95 -9.19
CA LEU A 83 13.75 -5.99 -9.25
C LEU A 83 14.36 -6.59 -7.97
N ALA A 84 13.81 -6.26 -6.80
CA ALA A 84 14.23 -6.84 -5.53
C ALA A 84 13.92 -8.34 -5.43
N LEU A 85 12.74 -8.79 -5.89
CA LEU A 85 12.38 -10.21 -5.92
C LEU A 85 13.26 -11.05 -6.85
N LEU A 86 13.74 -10.48 -7.97
CA LEU A 86 14.66 -11.18 -8.89
C LEU A 86 16.08 -11.34 -8.32
N SER A 87 16.46 -10.54 -7.32
CA SER A 87 17.79 -10.59 -6.68
C SER A 87 17.81 -11.46 -5.42
N ILE A 88 16.66 -11.73 -4.80
CA ILE A 88 16.54 -12.59 -3.61
C ILE A 88 16.92 -14.07 -3.85
N PRO A 89 16.51 -14.76 -4.95
CA PRO A 89 16.86 -16.17 -5.13
C PRO A 89 18.36 -16.39 -5.36
N ILE A 90 19.08 -15.41 -5.93
CA ILE A 90 20.54 -15.49 -6.14
C ILE A 90 21.26 -15.36 -4.78
N PHE A 91 20.83 -14.41 -3.94
CA PHE A 91 21.46 -14.18 -2.64
C PHE A 91 21.22 -15.33 -1.63
N LEU A 92 20.07 -16.00 -1.71
CA LEU A 92 19.75 -17.14 -0.85
C LEU A 92 20.48 -18.44 -1.26
N PHE A 93 20.86 -18.58 -2.53
CA PHE A 93 21.60 -19.75 -3.01
C PHE A 93 23.07 -19.73 -2.54
N GLU A 94 23.75 -18.59 -2.69
CA GLU A 94 25.15 -18.43 -2.29
C GLU A 94 25.35 -18.55 -0.77
N LYS A 95 24.34 -18.15 0.01
CA LYS A 95 24.37 -18.27 1.47
C LYS A 95 24.21 -19.72 1.95
N ARG A 96 23.55 -20.60 1.17
CA ARG A 96 23.44 -22.03 1.50
C ARG A 96 24.79 -22.76 1.37
N GLU A 97 25.62 -22.42 0.38
CA GLU A 97 26.94 -23.03 0.21
C GLU A 97 27.92 -22.62 1.32
N LYS A 98 27.91 -21.33 1.70
CA LYS A 98 28.73 -20.81 2.80
C LYS A 98 28.32 -21.38 4.17
N ILE A 99 27.03 -21.60 4.41
CA ILE A 99 26.52 -22.22 5.65
C ILE A 99 26.91 -23.71 5.74
N MET A 100 26.95 -24.44 4.62
CA MET A 100 27.35 -25.86 4.60
C MET A 100 28.85 -26.04 4.86
N HIS A 101 29.71 -25.21 4.28
CA HIS A 101 31.15 -25.23 4.57
C HIS A 101 31.49 -24.81 6.01
N TYR A 102 30.80 -23.80 6.56
CA TYR A 102 31.00 -23.40 7.96
C TYR A 102 30.67 -24.55 8.93
N LYS A 103 29.54 -25.24 8.71
CA LYS A 103 29.13 -26.37 9.56
C LYS A 103 30.06 -27.57 9.47
N PHE A 104 30.66 -27.85 8.31
CA PHE A 104 31.61 -28.95 8.13
C PHE A 104 32.94 -28.67 8.87
N THR A 105 33.42 -27.42 8.83
CA THR A 105 34.69 -27.03 9.47
C THR A 105 34.58 -26.97 11.00
N THR A 106 33.39 -26.65 11.55
CA THR A 106 33.19 -26.58 13.01
C THR A 106 32.94 -27.94 13.67
N HIS A 107 32.51 -28.97 12.91
CA HIS A 107 32.20 -30.30 13.47
C HIS A 107 33.43 -31.20 13.62
N THR A 108 34.55 -30.88 12.96
CA THR A 108 35.85 -31.54 13.15
C THR A 108 36.67 -30.91 14.27
N ALA A 109 36.31 -29.70 14.74
CA ALA A 109 37.07 -28.95 15.75
C ALA A 109 36.59 -29.16 17.21
N THR A 110 35.46 -29.85 17.46
CA THR A 110 34.86 -29.96 18.80
C THR A 110 35.01 -31.33 19.48
N HIS A 111 35.84 -32.24 18.95
CA HIS A 111 36.11 -33.53 19.61
C HIS A 111 37.29 -33.52 20.60
N ILE A 112 37.76 -32.35 21.06
CA ILE A 112 38.78 -32.26 22.12
C ILE A 112 38.40 -31.15 23.11
N HIS A 113 37.49 -31.49 24.04
CA HIS A 113 37.67 -31.30 25.49
C HIS A 113 36.32 -31.40 26.20
N THR A 114 36.26 -32.38 27.09
CA THR A 114 35.17 -32.61 28.03
C THR A 114 35.19 -31.60 29.18
N ASN A 115 34.02 -31.54 29.83
CA ASN A 115 33.75 -31.16 31.21
C ASN A 115 33.21 -29.74 31.45
N GLY A 116 31.93 -29.73 31.82
CA GLY A 116 31.62 -29.34 33.19
C GLY A 116 30.52 -28.29 33.34
N LYS A 117 29.32 -28.76 33.70
CA LYS A 117 28.45 -28.25 34.79
C LYS A 117 28.02 -26.78 34.70
N GLU A 118 26.79 -26.53 34.23
CA GLU A 118 25.54 -26.42 35.03
C GLU A 118 25.21 -25.00 35.52
N LYS A 119 23.89 -24.72 35.52
CA LYS A 119 23.10 -23.70 36.23
C LYS A 119 22.64 -22.47 35.40
N PRO A 120 21.58 -21.74 35.83
CA PRO A 120 20.22 -22.23 36.04
C PRO A 120 19.12 -21.22 35.58
N SER A 121 17.87 -21.69 35.53
CA SER A 121 16.66 -21.05 36.09
C SER A 121 16.49 -19.52 36.05
N GLN A 122 15.54 -19.00 35.26
CA GLN A 122 14.24 -18.42 35.72
C GLN A 122 13.61 -17.53 34.62
N TYR A 123 12.47 -17.94 34.08
CA TYR A 123 11.57 -17.07 33.31
C TYR A 123 10.34 -16.81 34.18
N SER A 124 10.10 -15.55 34.55
CA SER A 124 8.82 -15.09 35.09
C SER A 124 7.94 -14.66 33.92
N THR A 125 6.84 -15.39 33.72
CA THR A 125 5.78 -15.07 32.76
C THR A 125 4.78 -14.09 33.37
N TRP A 126 4.47 -13.03 32.63
CA TRP A 126 3.32 -12.17 32.87
C TRP A 126 2.01 -12.91 32.54
N GLY A 127 1.00 -12.68 33.36
CA GLY A 127 -0.19 -13.53 33.48
C GLY A 127 -1.33 -13.31 32.51
N THR A 128 -2.43 -14.02 32.78
CA THR A 128 -3.78 -13.72 32.28
C THR A 128 -4.84 -14.17 33.29
N ASN A 129 -5.88 -13.35 33.36
CA ASN A 129 -7.07 -13.44 34.21
C ASN A 129 -7.90 -14.73 34.03
N GLY A 130 -8.59 -15.10 35.11
CA GLY A 130 -9.66 -16.10 35.17
C GLY A 130 -10.16 -16.25 36.60
#